data_AF-A0A3B9LAS6-F1
#
_entry.id   AF-A0A3B9LAS6-F1
#
_cell.length_a   1.000
_cell.length_b   1.000
_cell.length_c   1.000
_cell.angle_alpha   90.00
_cell.angle_beta   90.00
_cell.angle_gamma   90.00
#
_symmetry.space_group_name_H-M   'P 1'
#
loop_
_entity.id
_entity.type
_entity.pdbx_description
1 polymer ?
#
loop_
_entity_poly.entity_id
_entity_poly.type
_entity_poly.pdbx_seq_one_letter_code
_entity_poly.pdbx_strand_id
1 'polypeptide(L)'
;MSSLHHGHNSPVIVRALGITDYQTTLLAMQHFTANRAIDTVDEIWLTEHPSVYTLGLNRKGVRLPQNNIPLIMVDRGGKITYHGIGQIIIYLLLDLKRRHLNVRQLVSMIESSLIDFLAAHQI
;
A
#
# COMPACT_ATOMS: atom_id res chain seq x y z
N MET A 1 22.10 31.93 6.86
CA MET A 1 22.53 30.57 6.47
C MET A 1 21.46 29.58 6.91
N SER A 2 20.56 29.23 6.01
CA SER A 2 19.67 28.06 6.14
C SER A 2 19.30 27.66 4.72
N SER A 3 20.02 26.67 4.19
CA SER A 3 19.65 26.06 2.93
C SER A 3 18.40 25.23 3.17
N LEU A 4 17.27 25.71 2.67
CA LEU A 4 16.08 24.90 2.45
C LEU A 4 16.50 23.74 1.55
N HIS A 5 16.62 22.54 2.13
CA HIS A 5 16.74 21.30 1.37
C HIS A 5 15.51 21.18 0.48
N HIS A 6 15.63 21.62 -0.77
CA HIS A 6 14.72 21.24 -1.84
C HIS A 6 14.94 19.75 -2.08
N GLY A 7 14.21 18.91 -1.35
CA GLY A 7 14.11 17.50 -1.69
C GLY A 7 13.64 17.42 -3.14
N HIS A 8 14.43 16.77 -4.00
CA HIS A 8 14.03 16.52 -5.38
C HIS A 8 12.68 15.82 -5.38
N ASN A 9 11.61 16.57 -5.69
CA ASN A 9 10.25 16.05 -5.70
C ASN A 9 10.07 15.23 -6.98
N SER A 10 10.65 14.03 -6.99
CA SER A 10 10.51 13.11 -8.11
C SER A 10 9.03 12.84 -8.32
N PRO A 11 8.52 12.96 -9.56
CA PRO A 11 7.11 12.80 -9.85
C PRO A 11 6.62 11.43 -9.35
N VAL A 12 5.35 11.40 -8.95
CA VAL A 12 4.63 10.18 -8.58
C VAL A 12 3.41 10.10 -9.50
N ILE A 13 3.18 8.93 -10.09
CA ILE A 13 1.97 8.68 -10.86
C ILE A 13 0.92 8.08 -9.92
N VAL A 14 -0.25 8.71 -9.86
CA VAL A 14 -1.40 8.17 -9.12
C VAL A 14 -2.32 7.45 -10.10
N ARG A 15 -2.62 6.18 -9.83
CA ARG A 15 -3.52 5.35 -10.66
C ARG A 15 -4.77 4.98 -9.88
N ALA A 16 -5.94 5.36 -10.38
CA ALA A 16 -7.21 4.85 -9.91
C ALA A 16 -7.60 3.62 -10.74
N LEU A 17 -7.51 2.43 -10.15
CA LEU A 17 -7.72 1.16 -10.84
C LEU A 17 -9.18 0.68 -10.79
N GLY A 18 -10.02 1.31 -9.97
CA GLY A 18 -11.40 0.87 -9.73
C GLY A 18 -11.45 -0.39 -8.87
N ILE A 19 -12.37 -1.30 -9.19
CA ILE A 19 -12.49 -2.58 -8.50
C ILE A 19 -11.63 -3.62 -9.23
N THR A 20 -10.75 -4.28 -8.50
CA THR A 20 -9.79 -5.25 -9.07
C THR A 20 -9.74 -6.54 -8.27
N ASP A 21 -9.40 -7.65 -8.93
CA ASP A 21 -9.05 -8.89 -8.24
C ASP A 21 -7.74 -8.73 -7.44
N TYR A 22 -7.71 -9.29 -6.22
CA TYR A 22 -6.57 -9.14 -5.32
C TYR A 22 -5.31 -9.81 -5.87
N GLN A 23 -5.43 -11.05 -6.36
CA GLN A 23 -4.27 -11.82 -6.79
C GLN A 23 -3.65 -11.25 -8.06
N THR A 24 -4.49 -10.82 -9.00
CA THR A 24 -4.08 -10.11 -10.22
C THR A 24 -3.35 -8.82 -9.89
N THR A 25 -3.88 -8.04 -8.93
CA THR A 25 -3.24 -6.78 -8.49
C THR A 25 -1.91 -7.04 -7.78
N LEU A 26 -1.84 -8.07 -6.93
CA LEU A 26 -0.59 -8.49 -6.27
C LEU A 26 0.49 -8.86 -7.30
N LEU A 27 0.15 -9.65 -8.31
CA LEU A 27 1.08 -10.03 -9.38
C LEU A 27 1.54 -8.80 -10.17
N ALA A 28 0.63 -7.86 -10.46
CA ALA A 28 0.99 -6.61 -11.14
C ALA A 28 1.97 -5.76 -10.30
N MET A 29 1.74 -5.64 -8.98
CA MET A 29 2.66 -4.94 -8.07
C MET A 29 4.05 -5.59 -8.02
N GLN A 30 4.08 -6.92 -7.94
CA GLN A 30 5.32 -7.68 -7.95
C GLN A 30 6.07 -7.50 -9.27
N HIS A 31 5.38 -7.61 -10.40
CA HIS A 31 5.95 -7.40 -11.72
C HIS A 31 6.49 -5.97 -11.89
N PHE A 32 5.73 -4.95 -11.48
CA PHE A 32 6.17 -3.56 -11.51
C PHE A 32 7.45 -3.35 -10.69
N THR A 33 7.49 -3.91 -9.48
CA THR A 33 8.63 -3.76 -8.57
C THR A 33 9.87 -4.52 -9.08
N ALA A 34 9.69 -5.73 -9.62
CA ALA A 34 10.78 -6.57 -10.11
C ALA A 34 11.44 -6.01 -11.38
N ASN A 35 10.67 -5.34 -12.24
CA ASN A 35 11.16 -4.78 -13.51
C ASN A 35 11.54 -3.29 -13.41
N ARG A 36 11.64 -2.76 -12.19
CA ARG A 36 11.97 -1.35 -11.95
C ARG A 36 13.41 -1.05 -12.41
N ALA A 37 13.56 -0.02 -13.25
CA ALA A 37 14.83 0.62 -13.58
C ALA A 37 15.09 1.84 -12.69
N ILE A 38 16.31 2.38 -12.74
CA ILE A 38 16.76 3.52 -11.91
C ILE A 38 15.90 4.78 -12.08
N ASP A 39 15.32 4.96 -13.27
CA ASP A 39 14.48 6.08 -13.69
C ASP A 39 12.98 5.76 -13.67
N THR A 40 12.60 4.55 -13.24
CA THR A 40 11.18 4.19 -13.13
C THR A 40 10.50 5.08 -12.08
N VAL A 41 9.52 5.83 -12.58
CA VAL A 41 8.71 6.74 -11.78
C VAL A 41 7.92 5.96 -10.75
N ASP A 42 7.84 6.47 -9.52
CA ASP A 42 7.05 5.82 -8.47
C ASP A 42 5.56 5.91 -8.76
N GLU A 43 4.83 4.92 -8.28
CA GLU A 43 3.38 4.87 -8.46
C GLU A 43 2.64 4.68 -7.14
N ILE A 44 1.45 5.25 -7.07
CA ILE A 44 0.47 5.02 -6.01
C ILE A 44 -0.78 4.45 -6.68
N TRP A 45 -1.16 3.24 -6.32
CA TRP A 45 -2.36 2.59 -6.88
C TRP A 45 -3.49 2.64 -5.87
N LEU A 46 -4.63 3.18 -6.30
CA LEU A 46 -5.87 3.19 -5.56
C LEU A 46 -6.80 2.16 -6.17
N THR A 47 -7.36 1.30 -5.32
CA THR A 47 -8.23 0.21 -5.77
C THR A 47 -9.19 -0.20 -4.67
N GLU A 48 -10.22 -0.94 -5.06
CA GLU A 48 -11.07 -1.72 -4.17
C GLU A 48 -10.99 -3.19 -4.58
N HIS A 49 -11.24 -4.10 -3.65
CA HIS A 49 -11.26 -5.53 -3.93
C HIS A 49 -12.63 -6.12 -3.64
N PRO A 50 -13.10 -7.12 -4.41
CA PRO A 50 -14.11 -8.05 -3.93
C PRO A 50 -13.70 -8.66 -2.58
N SER A 51 -14.67 -9.18 -1.83
CA SER A 51 -14.43 -9.79 -0.52
C SER A 51 -13.27 -10.78 -0.54
N VAL A 52 -12.23 -10.51 0.26
CA VAL A 52 -11.04 -11.35 0.37
C VAL A 52 -10.40 -11.21 1.75
N TYR A 53 -9.92 -12.31 2.31
CA TYR A 53 -9.02 -12.31 3.45
C TYR A 53 -7.59 -12.44 2.97
N THR A 54 -6.68 -11.69 3.59
CA THR A 54 -5.24 -11.82 3.34
C THR A 54 -4.53 -12.10 4.64
N LEU A 55 -3.65 -13.11 4.65
CA LEU A 55 -2.88 -13.50 5.82
C LEU A 55 -1.39 -13.23 5.59
N GLY A 56 -0.88 -12.23 6.31
CA GLY A 56 0.53 -11.85 6.31
C GLY A 56 1.45 -12.85 7.01
N LEU A 57 2.70 -12.45 7.18
CA LEU A 57 3.76 -13.31 7.73
C LEU A 57 3.53 -13.72 9.20
N ASN A 58 2.80 -12.91 9.99
CA ASN A 58 2.52 -13.25 11.39
C ASN A 58 1.29 -14.15 11.50
N ARG A 59 1.52 -15.46 11.49
CA ARG A 59 0.46 -16.49 11.53
C ARG A 59 0.12 -16.98 12.94
N LYS A 60 0.88 -16.57 13.95
CA LYS A 60 0.74 -17.11 15.32
C LYS A 60 -0.60 -16.70 15.94
N GLY A 61 -1.37 -17.70 16.35
CA GLY A 61 -2.66 -17.50 17.03
C GLY A 61 -3.74 -16.87 16.16
N VAL A 62 -3.60 -16.94 14.83
CA VAL A 62 -4.63 -16.45 13.91
C VAL A 62 -5.77 -17.47 13.85
N ARG A 63 -6.99 -17.02 14.15
CA ARG A 63 -8.22 -17.78 13.87
C ARG A 63 -8.63 -17.53 12.42
N LEU A 64 -8.74 -18.60 11.64
CA LEU A 64 -9.19 -18.51 10.27
C LEU A 64 -10.71 -18.28 10.19
N PRO A 65 -11.19 -17.48 9.23
CA PRO A 65 -12.61 -17.28 8.99
C PRO A 65 -13.27 -18.61 8.56
N GLN A 66 -14.52 -18.81 8.97
CA GLN A 66 -15.32 -20.00 8.66
C GLN A 66 -16.45 -19.64 7.69
N ASN A 67 -16.10 -18.99 6.59
CA ASN A 67 -17.01 -18.61 5.51
C ASN A 67 -16.36 -18.91 4.15
N ASN A 68 -17.08 -18.66 3.06
CA ASN A 68 -16.63 -18.96 1.69
C ASN A 68 -15.82 -17.81 1.05
N ILE A 69 -15.37 -16.83 1.83
CA ILE A 69 -14.57 -15.72 1.31
C ILE A 69 -13.13 -16.23 1.06
N PRO A 70 -12.53 -15.98 -0.12
CA PRO A 70 -11.16 -16.42 -0.42
C PRO A 70 -10.15 -15.95 0.64
N LEU A 71 -9.21 -16.84 0.99
CA LEU A 71 -8.08 -16.53 1.87
C LEU A 71 -6.78 -16.64 1.08
N ILE A 72 -6.03 -15.54 0.97
CA ILE A 72 -4.78 -15.46 0.23
C ILE A 72 -3.62 -15.24 1.20
N MET A 73 -2.59 -16.09 1.09
CA MET A 73 -1.36 -15.95 1.85
C MET A 73 -0.45 -14.92 1.16
N VAL A 74 0.08 -13.96 1.93
CA VAL A 74 0.86 -12.84 1.39
C VAL A 74 2.09 -12.56 2.25
N ASP A 75 3.05 -11.84 1.68
CA ASP A 75 4.36 -11.54 2.26
C ASP A 75 4.39 -10.24 3.07
N ARG A 76 3.27 -9.51 3.17
CA ARG A 76 3.19 -8.34 4.05
C ARG A 76 3.31 -8.70 5.52
N GLY A 77 3.79 -7.72 6.30
CA GLY A 77 3.74 -7.78 7.75
C GLY A 77 2.31 -7.85 8.30
N GLY A 78 2.21 -8.12 9.60
CA GLY A 78 0.93 -8.24 10.30
C GLY A 78 0.27 -9.61 10.14
N LYS A 79 -0.93 -9.71 10.71
CA LYS A 79 -1.73 -10.94 10.77
C LYS A 79 -2.73 -10.98 9.59
N ILE A 80 -3.87 -11.62 9.82
CA ILE A 80 -5.01 -11.61 8.91
C ILE A 80 -5.68 -10.23 8.83
N THR A 81 -6.17 -9.85 7.64
CA THR A 81 -7.09 -8.73 7.45
C THR A 81 -8.13 -9.07 6.38
N TYR A 82 -9.22 -8.31 6.34
CA TYR A 82 -10.27 -8.41 5.34
C TYR A 82 -10.21 -7.19 4.39
N HIS A 83 -10.53 -7.42 3.12
CA HIS A 83 -10.81 -6.39 2.13
C HIS A 83 -12.14 -6.64 1.43
N GLY A 84 -12.81 -5.56 1.03
CA GLY A 84 -14.10 -5.63 0.35
C GLY A 84 -14.50 -4.29 -0.27
N ILE A 85 -15.58 -4.31 -1.06
CA ILE A 85 -16.17 -3.12 -1.67
C ILE A 85 -16.55 -2.10 -0.59
N GLY A 86 -16.25 -0.82 -0.85
CA GLY A 86 -16.37 0.29 0.09
C GLY A 86 -15.09 0.56 0.89
N GLN A 87 -14.05 -0.29 0.76
CA GLN A 87 -12.74 -0.05 1.37
C GLN A 87 -11.71 0.35 0.31
N ILE A 88 -11.30 1.62 0.34
CA ILE A 88 -10.20 2.10 -0.51
C ILE A 88 -8.88 1.50 -0.02
N ILE A 89 -8.19 0.81 -0.92
CA ILE A 89 -6.84 0.27 -0.73
C ILE A 89 -5.85 1.13 -1.49
N ILE A 90 -4.76 1.49 -0.84
CA ILE A 90 -3.69 2.32 -1.40
C ILE A 90 -2.39 1.51 -1.36
N TYR A 91 -1.84 1.19 -2.53
CA TYR A 91 -0.54 0.55 -2.67
C TYR A 91 0.53 1.57 -3.05
N LEU A 92 1.53 1.74 -2.19
CA LEU A 92 2.65 2.65 -2.40
C LEU A 92 3.81 1.90 -3.03
N LEU A 93 3.98 2.04 -4.35
CA LEU A 93 5.06 1.41 -5.12
C LEU A 93 6.21 2.40 -5.25
N LEU A 94 6.90 2.63 -4.14
CA LEU A 94 7.94 3.65 -4.00
C LEU A 94 9.35 3.03 -3.91
N ASP A 95 10.31 3.63 -4.60
CA ASP A 95 11.73 3.42 -4.30
C ASP A 95 12.13 4.27 -3.07
N LEU A 96 12.19 3.62 -1.91
CA LEU A 96 12.51 4.27 -0.65
C LEU A 96 13.95 4.80 -0.60
N LYS A 97 14.89 4.12 -1.25
CA LYS A 97 16.29 4.55 -1.29
C LYS A 97 16.44 5.84 -2.07
N ARG A 98 15.81 5.91 -3.25
CA ARG A 98 15.78 7.12 -4.09
C ARG A 98 15.08 8.29 -3.39
N ARG A 99 14.10 8.00 -2.54
CA ARG A 99 13.39 9.00 -1.73
C ARG A 99 14.07 9.34 -0.40
N HIS A 100 15.20 8.70 -0.08
CA HIS A 100 15.87 8.83 1.22
C HIS A 100 14.94 8.55 2.41
N LEU A 101 14.01 7.61 2.23
CA LEU A 101 13.07 7.17 3.25
C LEU A 101 13.45 5.79 3.79
N ASN A 102 13.19 5.57 5.07
CA ASN A 102 13.10 4.24 5.65
C ASN A 102 11.64 3.83 5.89
N VAL A 103 11.43 2.55 6.20
CA VAL A 103 10.08 1.99 6.40
C VAL A 103 9.33 2.68 7.54
N ARG A 104 10.00 3.04 8.64
CA ARG A 104 9.33 3.71 9.78
C ARG A 104 8.88 5.11 9.39
N GLN A 105 9.72 5.87 8.69
CA GLN A 105 9.36 7.19 8.18
C GLN A 105 8.18 7.10 7.23
N LEU A 106 8.17 6.12 6.31
CA LEU A 106 7.04 5.91 5.41
C LEU A 106 5.75 5.62 6.18
N VAL A 107 5.79 4.71 7.16
CA VAL A 107 4.61 4.38 7.99
C VAL A 107 4.11 5.62 8.73
N SER A 108 4.99 6.39 9.38
CA SER A 108 4.60 7.63 10.05
C SER A 108 4.00 8.66 9.08
N MET A 109 4.53 8.78 7.87
CA MET A 109 3.95 9.67 6.85
C MET A 109 2.54 9.23 6.42
N ILE A 110 2.30 7.91 6.29
CA ILE A 110 0.96 7.37 6.00
C ILE A 110 0.01 7.71 7.14
N GLU A 111 0.42 7.45 8.38
CA GLU A 111 -0.38 7.73 9.58
C GLU A 111 -0.74 9.21 9.68
N SER A 112 0.24 10.11 9.55
CA SER A 112 0.01 11.55 9.57
C SER A 112 -0.92 12.00 8.42
N SER A 113 -0.71 11.48 7.21
CA SER A 113 -1.57 11.84 6.07
C SER A 113 -3.03 11.43 6.28
N LEU A 114 -3.27 10.27 6.90
CA LEU A 114 -4.61 9.81 7.24
C LEU A 114 -5.23 10.65 8.36
N ILE A 115 -4.45 11.02 9.38
CA ILE A 115 -4.90 11.90 10.47
C ILE A 115 -5.31 13.27 9.90
N ASP A 116 -4.47 13.88 9.07
CA ASP A 116 -4.74 15.18 8.46
C ASP A 116 -5.98 15.13 7.55
N PHE A 117 -6.13 14.04 6.79
CA PHE A 117 -7.32 13.82 5.96
C PHE A 117 -8.59 13.71 6.80
N LEU A 118 -8.57 12.95 7.89
CA LEU A 118 -9.72 12.79 8.78
C LEU A 118 -10.06 14.11 9.50
N ALA A 119 -9.05 14.83 9.99
CA ALA A 119 -9.22 16.13 10.62
C ALA A 119 -9.87 17.15 9.67
N ALA A 120 -9.50 17.14 8.38
CA ALA A 120 -10.15 17.98 7.36
C ALA A 120 -11.64 17.63 7.15
N HIS A 121 -12.05 16.41 7.49
CA HIS A 121 -13.45 15.95 7.48
C HIS A 121 -14.10 16.01 8.86
N GLN A 122 -13.47 16.66 9.84
CA GLN A 122 -13.96 16.82 11.21
C GLN A 122 -14.22 15.49 11.94
N ILE A 123 -13.40 14.48 11.62
CA ILE A 123 -13.37 13.18 12.30
C ILE A 123 -12.19 13.16 13.27
#